data_AF-A0AA38XVP2-F1
#
_entry.id   AF-A0AA38XVP2-F1
#
_cell.length_a   1.000
_cell.length_b   1.000
_cell.length_c   1.000
_cell.angle_alpha   90.00
_cell.angle_beta   90.00
_cell.angle_gamma   90.00
#
_symmetry.space_group_name_H-M   'P 1'
#
loop_
_entity.id
_entity.type
_entity.pdbx_description
1 polymer ?
#
loop_
_entity_poly.entity_id
_entity_poly.type
_entity_poly.pdbx_seq_one_letter_code
_entity_poly.pdbx_strand_id
1 'polypeptide(L)'
;SGAQIAQDLRASGRRVYWSLAERHSHTRRLRGKDSMTWWDMAGRIHQHVRESAGVLAGEPDALRKARTAEFPLISGKGTGGRGSSISLLAMHREGITLLGRLQGFDADIARFADVRPQLRIAVEATRAEYAYLDSLASAYYATRPEPRTDDARYIPEEVYLHWEPDASPRELDLNAAGIRSVVLATGFVAEWPWLDVTGVLDEHGYPLGEFGVSPQPGLFFIGMHNLQRMSSSFLCNGGRDARDLLPAILQHLGRSGSTGSGAG
;
A
#
# COMPACT_ATOMS: atom_id res chain seq x y z
N SER A 1 6.98 1.27 4.72
CA SER A 1 8.09 1.99 5.38
C SER A 1 8.40 1.44 6.77
N GLY A 2 7.42 1.32 7.69
CA GLY A 2 7.65 0.89 9.07
C GLY A 2 8.42 -0.43 9.23
N ALA A 3 8.09 -1.46 8.45
CA ALA A 3 8.80 -2.75 8.49
C ALA A 3 10.29 -2.62 8.12
N GLN A 4 10.60 -1.90 7.04
CA GLN A 4 11.98 -1.67 6.60
C GLN A 4 12.76 -0.86 7.64
N ILE A 5 12.16 0.16 8.23
CA ILE A 5 12.78 0.94 9.31
C ILE A 5 13.10 0.03 10.50
N ALA A 6 12.17 -0.85 10.89
CA ALA A 6 12.39 -1.80 11.97
C ALA A 6 13.55 -2.78 11.67
N GLN A 7 13.63 -3.30 10.44
CA GLN A 7 14.76 -4.12 9.98
C GLN A 7 16.07 -3.34 10.03
N ASP A 8 16.11 -2.10 9.52
CA ASP A 8 17.30 -1.27 9.48
C ASP A 8 17.82 -0.94 10.89
N LEU A 9 16.91 -0.59 11.80
CA LEU A 9 17.25 -0.36 13.20
C LEU A 9 17.78 -1.65 13.86
N ARG A 10 17.15 -2.80 13.60
CA ARG A 10 17.62 -4.09 14.13
C ARG A 10 18.99 -4.46 13.59
N ALA A 11 19.21 -4.33 12.28
CA ALA A 11 20.48 -4.59 11.63
C ALA A 11 21.60 -3.66 12.14
N SER A 12 21.26 -2.46 12.62
CA SER A 12 22.19 -1.55 13.31
C SER A 12 22.50 -1.93 14.77
N GLY A 13 21.99 -3.06 15.26
CA GLY A 13 22.22 -3.56 16.62
C GLY A 13 21.26 -3.02 17.68
N ARG A 14 20.19 -2.32 17.29
CA ARG A 14 19.21 -1.78 18.26
C ARG A 14 18.20 -2.86 18.68
N ARG A 15 17.76 -2.79 19.94
CA ARG A 15 16.55 -3.49 20.38
C ARG A 15 15.33 -2.77 19.78
N VAL A 16 14.48 -3.52 19.07
CA VAL A 16 13.35 -2.96 18.33
C VAL A 16 12.05 -3.60 18.81
N TYR A 17 11.10 -2.75 19.16
CA TYR A 17 9.71 -3.09 19.37
C TYR A 17 8.91 -2.48 18.21
N TRP A 18 8.14 -3.29 17.52
CA TRP A 18 7.41 -2.85 16.34
C TRP A 18 5.91 -3.13 16.48
N SER A 19 5.12 -2.08 16.72
CA SER A 19 3.67 -2.11 16.57
C SER A 19 3.32 -2.22 15.09
N LEU A 20 2.90 -3.39 14.64
CA LEU A 20 2.59 -3.63 13.24
C LEU A 20 1.16 -3.23 12.87
N ALA A 21 1.00 -2.88 11.60
CA ALA A 21 -0.32 -2.80 10.96
C ALA A 21 -0.72 -4.20 10.46
N GLU A 22 -2.02 -4.44 10.29
CA GLU A 22 -2.53 -5.68 9.71
C GLU A 22 -2.26 -5.71 8.20
N ARG A 23 -1.01 -6.01 7.83
CA ARG A 23 -0.52 -5.95 6.45
C ARG A 23 0.21 -7.23 6.11
N HIS A 24 -0.14 -7.81 4.97
CA HIS A 24 0.58 -8.95 4.43
C HIS A 24 1.89 -8.51 3.79
N SER A 25 2.83 -9.45 3.76
CA SER A 25 4.08 -9.35 3.02
C SER A 25 3.85 -9.60 1.54
N HIS A 26 4.37 -8.72 0.69
CA HIS A 26 4.36 -8.91 -0.75
C HIS A 26 5.74 -9.37 -1.21
N THR A 27 5.77 -10.49 -1.93
CA THR A 27 7.03 -11.07 -2.45
C THR A 27 7.59 -10.14 -3.51
N ARG A 28 8.79 -9.56 -3.30
CA ARG A 28 9.35 -8.53 -4.18
C ARG A 28 9.79 -9.07 -5.54
N ARG A 29 10.40 -10.24 -5.55
CA ARG A 29 10.88 -10.90 -6.78
C ARG A 29 10.46 -12.35 -6.77
N LEU A 30 9.90 -12.79 -7.88
CA LEU A 30 9.43 -14.15 -8.04
C LEU A 30 9.76 -14.63 -9.45
N ARG A 31 10.40 -15.80 -9.53
CA ARG A 31 10.71 -16.51 -10.78
C ARG A 31 11.30 -15.57 -11.85
N GLY A 32 12.35 -14.82 -11.53
CA GLY A 32 13.10 -14.01 -12.51
C GLY A 32 12.62 -12.58 -12.73
N LYS A 33 11.46 -12.18 -12.20
CA LYS A 33 10.88 -10.85 -12.43
C LYS A 33 10.51 -10.16 -11.12
N ASP A 34 10.43 -8.83 -11.20
CA ASP A 34 9.89 -8.01 -10.12
C ASP A 34 8.39 -8.24 -10.00
N SER A 35 7.85 -8.23 -8.79
CA SER A 35 6.43 -8.47 -8.56
C SER A 35 5.53 -7.39 -9.12
N MET A 36 6.02 -6.15 -9.22
CA MET A 36 5.32 -5.10 -9.94
C MET A 36 5.19 -5.41 -11.43
N THR A 37 6.16 -6.09 -12.03
CA THR A 37 6.06 -6.58 -13.42
C THR A 37 4.98 -7.66 -13.55
N TRP A 38 4.87 -8.57 -12.58
CA TRP A 38 3.79 -9.56 -12.58
C TRP A 38 2.41 -8.90 -12.47
N TRP A 39 2.23 -7.93 -11.57
CA TRP A 39 0.99 -7.18 -11.46
C TRP A 39 0.68 -6.32 -12.69
N ASP A 40 1.70 -5.73 -13.31
CA ASP A 40 1.56 -4.97 -14.56
C ASP A 40 1.04 -5.85 -15.71
N MET A 41 1.70 -6.99 -15.94
CA MET A 41 1.30 -7.93 -16.98
C MET A 41 -0.09 -8.54 -16.73
N ALA A 42 -0.49 -8.71 -15.47
CA ALA A 42 -1.83 -9.15 -15.10
C ALA A 42 -2.89 -8.04 -15.18
N GLY A 43 -2.50 -6.79 -15.49
CA GLY A 43 -3.40 -5.63 -15.52
C GLY A 43 -3.79 -5.09 -14.15
N ARG A 44 -3.34 -5.70 -13.04
CA ARG A 44 -3.75 -5.36 -11.67
C ARG A 44 -3.46 -3.92 -11.30
N ILE A 45 -2.30 -3.38 -11.69
CA ILE A 45 -1.97 -1.98 -11.39
C ILE A 45 -2.75 -0.98 -12.25
N HIS A 46 -3.40 -1.44 -13.32
CA HIS A 46 -4.21 -0.65 -14.25
C HIS A 46 -5.70 -0.73 -13.97
N GLN A 47 -6.11 -1.65 -13.09
CA GLN A 47 -7.49 -1.86 -12.70
C GLN A 47 -8.05 -0.58 -12.07
N HIS A 48 -9.22 -0.18 -12.55
CA HIS A 48 -9.93 0.96 -12.00
C HIS A 48 -10.54 0.59 -10.65
N VAL A 49 -10.61 1.52 -9.69
CA VAL A 49 -11.16 1.26 -8.35
C VAL A 49 -12.60 0.74 -8.37
N ARG A 50 -13.37 1.11 -9.41
CA ARG A 50 -14.74 0.61 -9.63
C ARG A 50 -14.81 -0.85 -10.09
N GLU A 51 -13.70 -1.40 -10.58
CA GLU A 51 -13.61 -2.79 -11.01
C GLU A 51 -13.17 -3.70 -9.85
N SER A 52 -12.92 -3.14 -8.65
CA SER A 52 -12.64 -3.94 -7.46
C SER A 52 -13.84 -4.83 -7.11
N ALA A 53 -13.56 -6.05 -6.64
CA ALA A 53 -14.58 -7.07 -6.42
C ALA A 53 -15.73 -6.59 -5.52
N GLY A 54 -15.42 -5.92 -4.42
CA GLY A 54 -16.45 -5.38 -3.52
C GLY A 54 -17.33 -4.32 -4.18
N VAL A 55 -16.77 -3.47 -5.07
CA VAL A 55 -17.56 -2.46 -5.79
C VAL A 55 -18.50 -3.13 -6.79
N LEU A 56 -18.00 -4.11 -7.53
CA LEU A 56 -18.82 -4.89 -8.47
C LEU A 56 -19.91 -5.69 -7.76
N ALA A 57 -19.64 -6.17 -6.54
CA ALA A 57 -20.59 -6.88 -5.70
C ALA A 57 -21.62 -5.96 -5.01
N GLY A 58 -21.49 -4.63 -5.14
CA GLY A 58 -22.36 -3.66 -4.49
C GLY A 58 -22.23 -3.65 -2.97
N GLU A 59 -21.06 -4.03 -2.44
CA GLU A 59 -20.82 -4.02 -1.00
C GLU A 59 -20.88 -2.58 -0.44
N PRO A 60 -21.45 -2.39 0.76
CA PRO A 60 -21.42 -1.11 1.44
C PRO A 60 -19.98 -0.57 1.59
N ASP A 61 -19.80 0.71 1.26
CA ASP A 61 -18.53 1.45 1.30
C ASP A 61 -17.40 0.86 0.45
N ALA A 62 -17.69 -0.03 -0.50
CA ALA A 62 -16.65 -0.70 -1.27
C ALA A 62 -15.78 0.25 -2.09
N LEU A 63 -16.37 1.29 -2.67
CA LEU A 63 -15.61 2.27 -3.46
C LEU A 63 -14.63 3.04 -2.59
N ARG A 64 -15.08 3.42 -1.40
CA ARG A 64 -14.26 4.06 -0.38
C ARG A 64 -13.11 3.12 0.04
N LYS A 65 -13.41 1.86 0.36
CA LYS A 65 -12.39 0.85 0.70
C LYS A 65 -11.38 0.65 -0.42
N ALA A 66 -11.81 0.65 -1.69
CA ALA A 66 -10.92 0.54 -2.85
C ALA A 66 -10.01 1.78 -2.99
N ARG A 67 -10.57 2.99 -2.78
CA ARG A 67 -9.83 4.26 -2.81
C ARG A 67 -8.84 4.42 -1.66
N THR A 68 -9.14 3.86 -0.50
CA THR A 68 -8.25 3.90 0.68
C THR A 68 -7.52 2.58 0.90
N ALA A 69 -7.51 1.67 -0.09
CA ALA A 69 -6.82 0.40 0.03
C ALA A 69 -5.32 0.65 0.25
N GLU A 70 -4.75 0.04 1.28
CA GLU A 70 -3.37 0.29 1.66
C GLU A 70 -2.42 -0.70 0.97
N PHE A 71 -1.20 -0.22 0.69
CA PHE A 71 -0.19 -1.02 0.03
C PHE A 71 0.37 -2.11 0.96
N PRO A 72 0.68 -3.32 0.45
CA PRO A 72 1.28 -4.37 1.28
C PRO A 72 2.72 -4.06 1.69
N LEU A 73 3.27 -4.87 2.61
CA LEU A 73 4.65 -4.74 3.05
C LEU A 73 5.59 -5.18 1.93
N ILE A 74 6.31 -4.21 1.36
CA ILE A 74 7.35 -4.43 0.35
C ILE A 74 8.51 -3.48 0.62
N SER A 75 9.73 -3.90 0.28
CA SER A 75 10.93 -3.07 0.42
C SER A 75 11.54 -2.76 -0.94
N GLY A 76 11.87 -1.49 -1.16
CA GLY A 76 12.73 -1.05 -2.26
C GLY A 76 14.22 -1.25 -1.98
N LYS A 77 14.59 -1.51 -0.71
CA LYS A 77 15.96 -1.83 -0.30
C LYS A 77 16.29 -3.28 -0.64
N GLY A 78 17.43 -3.51 -1.27
CA GLY A 78 17.93 -4.85 -1.58
C GLY A 78 19.23 -4.80 -2.37
N THR A 79 19.88 -5.96 -2.54
CA THR A 79 21.15 -6.08 -3.26
C THR A 79 21.01 -5.56 -4.69
N GLY A 80 21.92 -4.66 -5.10
CA GLY A 80 21.91 -4.07 -6.44
C GLY A 80 20.68 -3.22 -6.75
N GLY A 81 19.97 -2.71 -5.73
CA GLY A 81 18.77 -1.87 -5.91
C GLY A 81 17.51 -2.63 -6.32
N ARG A 82 17.50 -3.97 -6.21
CA ARG A 82 16.39 -4.82 -6.71
C ARG A 82 15.23 -5.00 -5.72
N GLY A 83 15.25 -4.30 -4.59
CA GLY A 83 14.32 -4.49 -3.49
C GLY A 83 14.47 -5.82 -2.76
N SER A 84 13.68 -6.01 -1.71
CA SER A 84 13.57 -7.26 -0.95
C SER A 84 12.13 -7.46 -0.48
N SER A 85 11.75 -8.73 -0.29
CA SER A 85 10.50 -9.05 0.40
C SER A 85 10.65 -8.73 1.89
N ILE A 86 9.54 -8.49 2.57
CA ILE A 86 9.49 -8.43 4.04
C ILE A 86 9.01 -9.80 4.53
N SER A 87 9.56 -10.31 5.63
CA SER A 87 9.08 -11.53 6.28
C SER A 87 8.85 -11.23 7.76
N LEU A 88 7.61 -11.38 8.21
CA LEU A 88 7.26 -11.16 9.61
C LEU A 88 7.92 -12.21 10.51
N LEU A 89 8.00 -13.46 10.03
CA LEU A 89 8.69 -14.53 10.73
C LEU A 89 10.20 -14.28 10.82
N ALA A 90 10.86 -13.92 9.71
CA ALA A 90 12.30 -13.63 9.73
C ALA A 90 12.61 -12.45 10.67
N MET A 91 11.81 -11.38 10.61
CA MET A 91 11.94 -10.23 11.52
C MET A 91 11.82 -10.64 13.00
N HIS A 92 10.86 -11.51 13.32
CA HIS A 92 10.71 -12.05 14.66
C HIS A 92 11.93 -12.87 15.10
N ARG A 93 12.40 -13.81 14.26
CA ARG A 93 13.59 -14.65 14.52
C ARG A 93 14.86 -13.85 14.66
N GLU A 94 14.97 -12.76 13.90
CA GLU A 94 16.07 -11.81 13.99
C GLU A 94 16.03 -11.00 15.29
N GLY A 95 14.95 -11.09 16.08
CA GLY A 95 14.81 -10.54 17.43
C GLY A 95 14.07 -9.20 17.50
N ILE A 96 13.24 -8.88 16.50
CA ILE A 96 12.28 -7.78 16.58
C ILE A 96 11.06 -8.26 17.39
N THR A 97 10.72 -7.52 18.45
CA THR A 97 9.49 -7.80 19.21
C THR A 97 8.29 -7.24 18.45
N LEU A 98 7.50 -8.13 17.86
CA LEU A 98 6.28 -7.78 17.14
C LEU A 98 5.16 -7.49 18.14
N LEU A 99 4.66 -6.26 18.16
CA LEU A 99 3.58 -5.82 19.02
C LEU A 99 2.29 -5.64 18.21
N GLY A 100 1.14 -5.86 18.85
CA GLY A 100 -0.15 -5.58 18.23
C GLY A 100 -0.35 -4.09 18.04
N ARG A 101 -1.52 -3.71 17.51
CA ARG A 101 -1.89 -2.30 17.32
C ARG A 101 -1.78 -1.52 18.63
N LEU A 102 -1.01 -0.42 18.61
CA LEU A 102 -0.98 0.57 19.69
C LEU A 102 -2.40 1.11 19.96
N GLN A 103 -2.83 1.04 21.21
CA GLN A 103 -4.15 1.49 21.68
C GLN A 103 -4.08 2.84 22.39
N GLY A 104 -2.94 3.17 22.99
CA GLY A 104 -2.73 4.45 23.67
C GLY A 104 -1.52 4.43 24.59
N PHE A 105 -1.31 5.55 25.25
CA PHE A 105 -0.30 5.73 26.29
C PHE A 105 -0.97 6.17 27.59
N ASP A 106 -0.43 5.68 28.69
CA ASP A 106 -0.74 6.11 30.05
C ASP A 106 0.59 6.48 30.72
N ALA A 107 0.90 7.78 30.71
CA ALA A 107 2.25 8.30 30.97
C ALA A 107 3.32 7.55 30.14
N ASP A 108 4.20 6.79 30.81
CA ASP A 108 5.29 6.03 30.20
C ASP A 108 4.90 4.59 29.81
N ILE A 109 3.63 4.20 29.97
CA ILE A 109 3.14 2.85 29.66
C ILE A 109 2.40 2.88 28.32
N ALA A 110 2.96 2.22 27.31
CA ALA A 110 2.29 1.99 26.03
C ALA A 110 1.41 0.74 26.10
N ARG A 111 0.15 0.85 25.66
CA ARG A 111 -0.81 -0.27 25.63
C ARG A 111 -1.04 -0.75 24.21
N PHE A 112 -1.05 -2.07 24.01
CA PHE A 112 -1.19 -2.72 22.71
C PHE A 112 -2.31 -3.77 22.73
N ALA A 113 -2.98 -3.90 21.58
CA ALA A 113 -3.83 -5.04 21.31
C ALA A 113 -3.02 -6.35 21.31
N ASP A 114 -3.71 -7.48 21.44
CA ASP A 114 -3.08 -8.77 21.20
C ASP A 114 -2.60 -8.86 19.74
N VAL A 115 -1.33 -9.21 19.56
CA VAL A 115 -0.68 -9.28 18.25
C VAL A 115 -1.09 -10.51 17.44
N ARG A 116 -1.51 -11.59 18.13
CA ARG A 116 -1.67 -12.91 17.49
C ARG A 116 -2.76 -12.92 16.39
N PRO A 117 -3.96 -12.36 16.59
CA PRO A 117 -4.97 -12.30 15.54
C PRO A 117 -4.45 -11.54 14.30
N GLN A 118 -3.81 -10.39 14.54
CA GLN A 118 -3.26 -9.54 13.47
C GLN A 118 -2.17 -10.26 12.66
N LEU A 119 -1.27 -10.99 13.33
CA LEU A 119 -0.22 -11.77 12.66
C LEU A 119 -0.78 -12.95 11.89
N ARG A 120 -1.77 -13.68 12.43
CA ARG A 120 -2.41 -14.79 11.69
C ARG A 120 -3.02 -14.31 10.40
N ILE A 121 -3.81 -13.23 10.45
CA ILE A 121 -4.43 -12.62 9.27
C ILE A 121 -3.35 -12.19 8.26
N ALA A 122 -2.29 -11.51 8.73
CA ALA A 122 -1.21 -11.06 7.86
C ALA A 122 -0.45 -12.23 7.20
N VAL A 123 -0.19 -13.32 7.93
CA VAL A 123 0.50 -14.52 7.43
C VAL A 123 -0.36 -15.27 6.41
N GLU A 124 -1.65 -15.46 6.69
CA GLU A 124 -2.59 -16.09 5.76
C GLU A 124 -2.71 -15.29 4.46
N ALA A 125 -2.84 -13.96 4.56
CA ALA A 125 -2.89 -13.08 3.39
C ALA A 125 -1.55 -13.06 2.63
N THR A 126 -0.41 -13.21 3.31
CA THR A 126 0.92 -13.35 2.68
C THR A 126 0.99 -14.62 1.83
N ARG A 127 0.49 -15.74 2.36
CA ARG A 127 0.41 -17.02 1.64
C ARG A 127 -0.50 -16.92 0.41
N ALA A 128 -1.66 -16.28 0.56
CA ALA A 128 -2.58 -16.06 -0.55
C ALA A 128 -1.97 -15.19 -1.65
N GLU A 129 -1.31 -14.08 -1.30
CA GLU A 129 -0.65 -13.21 -2.28
C GLU A 129 0.51 -13.92 -2.98
N TYR A 130 1.31 -14.73 -2.26
CA TYR A 130 2.35 -15.56 -2.88
C TYR A 130 1.74 -16.56 -3.87
N ALA A 131 0.71 -17.31 -3.48
CA ALA A 131 0.06 -18.28 -4.35
C ALA A 131 -0.52 -17.63 -5.61
N TYR A 132 -1.08 -16.41 -5.48
CA TYR A 132 -1.53 -15.62 -6.60
C TYR A 132 -0.39 -15.29 -7.57
N LEU A 133 0.72 -14.71 -7.07
CA LEU A 133 1.89 -14.39 -7.90
C LEU A 133 2.50 -15.64 -8.55
N ASP A 134 2.56 -16.75 -7.82
CA ASP A 134 3.10 -18.02 -8.33
C ASP A 134 2.23 -18.60 -9.46
N SER A 135 0.91 -18.45 -9.36
CA SER A 135 -0.01 -18.87 -10.43
C SER A 135 0.14 -17.99 -11.69
N LEU A 136 0.27 -16.67 -11.54
CA LEU A 136 0.55 -15.75 -12.64
C LEU A 136 1.85 -16.11 -13.37
N ALA A 137 2.92 -16.31 -12.59
CA ALA A 137 4.20 -16.68 -13.16
C ALA A 137 4.15 -18.07 -13.82
N SER A 138 3.44 -19.04 -13.23
CA SER A 138 3.23 -20.36 -13.84
C SER A 138 2.53 -20.26 -15.20
N ALA A 139 1.45 -19.49 -15.30
CA ALA A 139 0.74 -19.28 -16.55
C ALA A 139 1.61 -18.57 -17.61
N TYR A 140 2.41 -17.58 -17.21
CA TYR A 140 3.35 -16.90 -18.10
C TYR A 140 4.37 -17.87 -18.70
N TYR A 141 5.05 -18.65 -17.84
CA TYR A 141 6.11 -19.56 -18.29
C TYR A 141 5.60 -20.79 -19.05
N ALA A 142 4.32 -21.14 -18.91
CA ALA A 142 3.71 -22.20 -19.71
C ALA A 142 3.62 -21.84 -21.21
N THR A 143 3.56 -20.54 -21.54
CA THR A 143 3.40 -20.05 -22.92
C THR A 143 4.66 -19.38 -23.47
N ARG A 144 5.63 -19.04 -22.60
CA ARG A 144 6.87 -18.34 -22.96
C ARG A 144 8.08 -18.98 -22.26
N PRO A 145 8.86 -19.80 -22.97
CA PRO A 145 10.06 -20.41 -22.40
C PRO A 145 11.20 -19.38 -22.40
N GLU A 146 11.20 -18.49 -21.42
CA GLU A 146 12.38 -17.69 -21.06
C GLU A 146 13.24 -18.47 -20.04
N PRO A 147 14.59 -18.31 -20.05
CA PRO A 147 15.44 -18.89 -19.03
C PRO A 147 15.00 -18.40 -17.64
N ARG A 148 14.75 -19.34 -16.73
CA ARG A 148 14.47 -19.01 -15.34
C ARG A 148 15.75 -18.45 -14.72
N THR A 149 15.69 -17.24 -14.19
CA THR A 149 16.78 -16.66 -13.41
C THR A 149 16.53 -16.89 -11.91
N ASP A 150 17.60 -17.20 -11.18
CA ASP A 150 17.60 -17.63 -9.77
C ASP A 150 17.63 -16.42 -8.80
N ASP A 151 17.01 -15.31 -9.18
CA ASP A 151 16.92 -14.12 -8.33
C ASP A 151 15.76 -14.18 -7.32
N ALA A 152 14.98 -15.26 -7.34
CA ALA A 152 13.75 -15.46 -6.58
C ALA A 152 13.96 -15.85 -5.10
N ARG A 153 15.18 -15.78 -4.58
CA ARG A 153 15.55 -16.47 -3.33
C ARG A 153 15.06 -15.84 -2.02
N TYR A 154 14.35 -14.71 -2.06
CA TYR A 154 13.83 -14.10 -0.83
C TYR A 154 12.30 -14.09 -0.81
N ILE A 155 11.72 -15.29 -0.67
CA ILE A 155 10.29 -15.50 -0.38
C ILE A 155 10.09 -15.34 1.14
N PRO A 156 9.05 -14.63 1.61
CA PRO A 156 8.79 -14.52 3.05
C PRO A 156 8.72 -15.89 3.73
N GLU A 157 9.42 -16.07 4.85
CA GLU A 157 9.56 -17.40 5.48
C GLU A 157 8.21 -18.00 5.89
N GLU A 158 7.26 -17.15 6.31
CA GLU A 158 5.91 -17.53 6.70
C GLU A 158 5.08 -18.15 5.56
N VAL A 159 5.54 -18.07 4.29
CA VAL A 159 4.91 -18.72 3.15
C VAL A 159 5.07 -20.25 3.22
N TYR A 160 6.25 -20.75 3.57
CA TYR A 160 6.59 -22.17 3.53
C TYR A 160 6.84 -22.79 4.91
N LEU A 161 7.12 -21.97 5.93
CA LEU A 161 7.19 -22.43 7.31
C LEU A 161 5.86 -22.20 8.00
N HIS A 162 5.38 -23.23 8.71
CA HIS A 162 4.31 -23.05 9.67
C HIS A 162 4.83 -22.22 10.85
N TRP A 163 4.16 -21.11 11.13
CA TRP A 163 4.49 -20.24 12.25
C TRP A 163 3.21 -19.86 12.97
N GLU A 164 3.16 -20.22 14.24
CA GLU A 164 2.12 -19.77 15.15
C GLU A 164 2.69 -18.64 16.01
N PRO A 165 2.15 -17.41 15.93
CA PRO A 165 2.70 -16.29 16.68
C PRO A 165 2.55 -16.46 18.19
N ASP A 166 3.66 -16.28 18.91
CA ASP A 166 3.65 -16.22 20.37
C ASP A 166 2.94 -14.95 20.87
N ALA A 167 2.51 -14.97 22.13
CA ALA A 167 1.99 -13.77 22.78
C ALA A 167 3.10 -12.74 22.98
N SER A 168 2.80 -11.48 22.67
CA SER A 168 3.67 -10.34 22.96
C SER A 168 3.13 -9.49 24.11
N PRO A 169 3.98 -8.69 24.77
CA PRO A 169 3.54 -7.76 25.80
C PRO A 169 2.42 -6.86 25.30
N ARG A 170 1.33 -6.79 26.08
CA ARG A 170 0.21 -5.86 25.83
C ARG A 170 0.38 -4.53 26.55
N GLU A 171 1.33 -4.46 27.47
CA GLU A 171 1.75 -3.26 28.15
C GLU A 171 3.27 -3.21 28.13
N LEU A 172 3.83 -2.03 27.86
CA LEU A 172 5.26 -1.80 27.80
C LEU A 172 5.58 -0.48 28.50
N ASP A 173 6.23 -0.57 29.65
CA ASP A 173 6.87 0.59 30.28
C ASP A 173 8.08 0.99 29.42
N LEU A 174 8.00 2.16 28.80
CA LEU A 174 9.02 2.67 27.88
C LEU A 174 10.35 2.91 28.61
N ASN A 175 10.32 3.37 29.86
CA ASN A 175 11.52 3.65 30.65
C ASN A 175 12.20 2.36 31.09
N ALA A 176 11.44 1.40 31.63
CA ALA A 176 11.97 0.10 32.02
C ALA A 176 12.49 -0.69 30.80
N ALA A 177 11.82 -0.54 29.65
CA ALA A 177 12.28 -1.07 28.36
C ALA A 177 13.38 -0.20 27.71
N GLY A 178 13.91 0.83 28.37
CA GLY A 178 14.99 1.67 27.85
C GLY A 178 14.71 2.31 26.49
N ILE A 179 13.44 2.48 26.13
CA ILE A 179 12.99 3.08 24.87
C ILE A 179 13.10 4.59 25.01
N ARG A 180 14.06 5.18 24.27
CA ARG A 180 14.32 6.63 24.26
C ARG A 180 13.76 7.34 23.02
N SER A 181 13.25 6.58 22.06
CA SER A 181 12.80 7.12 20.77
C SER A 181 11.65 6.30 20.22
N VAL A 182 10.69 7.01 19.61
CA VAL A 182 9.55 6.42 18.91
C VAL A 182 9.57 6.94 17.48
N VAL A 183 9.48 6.03 16.52
CA VAL A 183 9.36 6.38 15.09
C VAL A 183 7.94 6.09 14.64
N LEU A 184 7.20 7.15 14.30
CA LEU A 184 5.85 7.03 13.76
C LEU A 184 5.93 6.81 12.25
N ALA A 185 5.68 5.58 11.82
CA ALA A 185 5.63 5.17 10.42
C ALA A 185 4.20 4.77 10.00
N THR A 186 3.20 5.54 10.44
CA THR A 186 1.77 5.24 10.35
C THR A 186 1.08 5.79 9.09
N GLY A 187 1.86 6.27 8.12
CA GLY A 187 1.33 6.87 6.89
C GLY A 187 1.02 8.36 7.04
N PHE A 188 0.23 8.88 6.10
CA PHE A 188 -0.19 10.27 6.03
C PHE A 188 -1.66 10.33 5.58
N VAL A 189 -2.33 11.44 5.88
CA VAL A 189 -3.68 11.75 5.40
C VAL A 189 -3.57 12.91 4.42
N ALA A 190 -4.35 12.88 3.34
CA ALA A 190 -4.42 13.99 2.40
C ALA A 190 -5.30 15.10 3.01
N GLU A 191 -4.74 16.30 3.15
CA GLU A 191 -5.46 17.49 3.59
C GLU A 191 -5.37 18.59 2.55
N TRP A 192 -6.45 19.35 2.38
CA TRP A 192 -6.61 20.35 1.34
C TRP A 192 -7.02 21.72 1.92
N PRO A 193 -6.27 22.30 2.88
CA PRO A 193 -6.66 23.54 3.56
C PRO A 193 -6.76 24.75 2.61
N TRP A 194 -6.18 24.66 1.41
CA TRP A 194 -6.24 25.65 0.36
C TRP A 194 -7.41 25.46 -0.61
N LEU A 195 -8.12 24.32 -0.56
CA LEU A 195 -9.20 23.99 -1.47
C LEU A 195 -10.55 24.41 -0.88
N ASP A 196 -10.85 25.71 -1.00
CA ASP A 196 -12.13 26.28 -0.56
C ASP A 196 -13.20 26.21 -1.66
N VAL A 197 -13.57 24.98 -2.04
CA VAL A 197 -14.61 24.72 -3.06
C VAL A 197 -15.57 23.66 -2.54
N THR A 198 -16.84 24.01 -2.40
CA THR A 198 -17.87 23.10 -1.88
C THR A 198 -18.22 21.99 -2.88
N GLY A 199 -18.45 20.77 -2.37
CA GLY A 199 -18.93 19.65 -3.18
C GLY A 199 -17.85 18.96 -4.04
N VAL A 200 -16.57 19.15 -3.69
CA VAL A 200 -15.44 18.54 -4.42
C VAL A 200 -14.77 17.39 -3.66
N LEU A 201 -14.98 17.31 -2.35
CA LEU A 201 -14.48 16.25 -1.47
C LEU A 201 -15.66 15.54 -0.78
N ASP A 202 -15.47 14.27 -0.45
CA ASP A 202 -16.39 13.53 0.42
C ASP A 202 -16.21 13.94 1.90
N GLU A 203 -17.04 13.37 2.78
CA GLU A 203 -17.01 13.61 4.23
C GLU A 203 -15.69 13.18 4.91
N HIS A 204 -14.78 12.55 4.16
CA HIS A 204 -13.47 12.11 4.62
C HIS A 204 -12.32 12.81 3.91
N GLY A 205 -12.61 13.87 3.14
CA GLY A 205 -11.60 14.67 2.44
C GLY A 205 -11.06 14.03 1.17
N TYR A 206 -11.70 12.98 0.66
CA TYR A 206 -11.29 12.33 -0.59
C TYR A 206 -11.96 12.99 -1.80
N PRO A 207 -11.24 13.23 -2.92
CA PRO A 207 -11.83 13.81 -4.11
C PRO A 207 -13.04 13.06 -4.67
N LEU A 208 -14.11 13.81 -4.89
CA LEU A 208 -15.30 13.35 -5.61
C LEU A 208 -15.04 13.35 -7.12
N GLY A 209 -15.90 12.63 -7.83
CA GLY A 209 -15.88 12.53 -9.28
C GLY A 209 -15.21 11.28 -9.82
N GLU A 210 -15.06 11.26 -11.14
CA GLU A 210 -14.60 10.14 -11.96
C GLU A 210 -13.44 10.56 -12.84
N PHE A 211 -12.48 9.67 -13.05
CA PHE A 211 -11.30 9.95 -13.86
C PHE A 211 -10.58 11.26 -13.49
N GLY A 212 -10.59 11.63 -12.20
CA GLY A 212 -10.00 12.87 -11.70
C GLY A 212 -10.77 14.14 -12.05
N VAL A 213 -11.92 14.05 -12.73
CA VAL A 213 -12.78 15.20 -13.04
C VAL A 213 -13.66 15.50 -11.82
N SER A 214 -13.52 16.69 -11.25
CA SER A 214 -14.35 17.13 -10.12
C SER A 214 -15.81 17.34 -10.54
N PRO A 215 -16.77 17.20 -9.61
CA PRO A 215 -18.14 17.70 -9.82
C PRO A 215 -18.19 19.22 -10.11
N GLN A 216 -17.18 19.98 -9.69
CA GLN A 216 -17.09 21.41 -9.97
C GLN A 216 -16.34 21.67 -11.29
N PRO A 217 -16.94 22.39 -12.25
CA PRO A 217 -16.30 22.67 -13.53
C PRO A 217 -14.96 23.40 -13.38
N GLY A 218 -13.94 22.93 -14.09
CA GLY A 218 -12.61 23.56 -14.11
C GLY A 218 -11.67 23.09 -13.01
N LEU A 219 -12.13 22.22 -12.10
CA LEU A 219 -11.30 21.58 -11.09
C LEU A 219 -11.03 20.12 -11.45
N PHE A 220 -9.77 19.69 -11.34
CA PHE A 220 -9.32 18.34 -11.67
C PHE A 220 -8.31 17.84 -10.64
N PHE A 221 -8.30 16.52 -10.39
CA PHE A 221 -7.44 15.83 -9.45
C PHE A 221 -6.58 14.80 -10.18
N ILE A 222 -5.32 14.65 -9.78
CA ILE A 222 -4.39 13.66 -10.33
C ILE A 222 -3.34 13.27 -9.29
N GLY A 223 -2.76 12.08 -9.42
CA GLY A 223 -1.57 11.68 -8.67
C GLY A 223 -1.81 11.05 -7.30
N MET A 224 -3.07 10.93 -6.87
CA MET A 224 -3.39 10.27 -5.60
C MET A 224 -3.39 8.74 -5.73
N HIS A 225 -3.05 8.07 -4.63
CA HIS A 225 -3.13 6.61 -4.56
C HIS A 225 -4.59 6.17 -4.73
N ASN A 226 -4.83 5.19 -5.61
CA ASN A 226 -6.17 4.71 -5.96
C ASN A 226 -7.15 5.81 -6.39
N LEU A 227 -6.68 6.94 -6.96
CA LEU A 227 -7.58 7.99 -7.47
C LEU A 227 -8.59 7.42 -8.46
N GLN A 228 -8.05 6.75 -9.46
CA GLN A 228 -8.78 6.04 -10.50
C GLN A 228 -8.31 4.60 -10.54
N ARG A 229 -6.99 4.40 -10.45
CA ARG A 229 -6.30 3.11 -10.57
C ARG A 229 -5.31 2.96 -9.44
N MET A 230 -4.92 1.72 -9.14
CA MET A 230 -3.85 1.46 -8.17
C MET A 230 -2.58 2.25 -8.47
N SER A 231 -2.24 2.37 -9.77
CA SER A 231 -1.06 3.06 -10.24
C SER A 231 -1.19 4.57 -10.42
N SER A 232 -2.32 5.19 -10.05
CA SER A 232 -2.54 6.65 -10.17
C SER A 232 -1.46 7.49 -9.45
N SER A 233 -0.83 6.94 -8.42
CA SER A 233 0.27 7.57 -7.65
C SER A 233 1.67 7.14 -8.07
N PHE A 234 1.82 6.22 -9.01
CA PHE A 234 3.13 5.69 -9.39
C PHE A 234 3.77 6.58 -10.44
N LEU A 235 5.04 6.94 -10.24
CA LEU A 235 5.79 7.78 -11.18
C LEU A 235 5.77 7.24 -12.61
N CYS A 236 5.85 5.92 -12.79
CA CYS A 236 5.85 5.29 -14.11
C CYS A 236 4.48 5.32 -14.82
N ASN A 237 3.37 5.54 -14.10
CA ASN A 237 2.01 5.37 -14.62
C ASN A 237 1.13 6.62 -14.50
N GLY A 238 1.55 7.67 -13.78
CA GLY A 238 0.80 8.92 -13.68
C GLY A 238 0.54 9.61 -15.02
N GLY A 239 1.41 9.39 -16.02
CA GLY A 239 1.22 9.91 -17.38
C GLY A 239 0.03 9.31 -18.13
N ARG A 240 -0.55 8.20 -17.66
CA ARG A 240 -1.80 7.65 -18.19
C ARG A 240 -3.00 8.45 -17.70
N ASP A 241 -3.10 8.66 -16.40
CA ASP A 241 -4.18 9.46 -15.81
C ASP A 241 -4.17 10.91 -16.33
N ALA A 242 -2.98 11.48 -16.57
CA ALA A 242 -2.86 12.78 -17.22
C ALA A 242 -3.43 12.80 -18.65
N ARG A 243 -3.21 11.73 -19.42
CA ARG A 243 -3.76 11.59 -20.77
C ARG A 243 -5.28 11.42 -20.76
N ASP A 244 -5.81 10.66 -19.80
CA ASP A 244 -7.25 10.47 -19.63
C ASP A 244 -7.96 11.77 -19.22
N LEU A 245 -7.30 12.63 -18.44
CA LEU A 245 -7.82 13.93 -18.02
C LEU A 245 -7.82 15.00 -19.12
N LEU A 246 -6.88 14.91 -20.07
CA LEU A 246 -6.66 15.96 -21.07
C LEU A 246 -7.91 16.34 -21.88
N PRO A 247 -8.74 15.41 -22.39
CA PRO A 247 -9.97 15.76 -23.12
C PRO A 247 -10.94 16.61 -22.29
N ALA A 248 -11.11 16.29 -21.00
CA ALA A 248 -12.01 17.03 -20.11
C ALA A 248 -11.48 18.45 -19.84
N ILE A 249 -10.17 18.60 -19.68
CA ILE A 249 -9.51 19.90 -19.52
C ILE A 249 -9.69 20.76 -20.79
N LEU A 250 -9.39 20.20 -21.97
CA LEU A 250 -9.53 20.92 -23.24
C LEU A 250 -10.98 21.32 -23.51
N GLN A 251 -11.94 20.46 -23.20
CA GLN A 251 -13.36 20.78 -23.32
C GLN A 251 -13.76 21.95 -22.40
N HIS A 252 -13.26 21.99 -21.17
CA HIS A 252 -13.52 23.09 -20.25
C HIS A 252 -12.95 24.41 -20.79
N LEU A 253 -11.67 24.42 -21.21
CA LEU A 253 -11.02 25.62 -21.77
C LEU A 253 -11.69 26.12 -23.06
N GLY A 254 -12.16 25.20 -23.91
CA GLY A 254 -12.92 25.55 -25.12
C GLY A 254 -14.27 26.21 -24.84
N ARG A 255 -14.96 25.83 -23.76
CA ARG A 255 -16.20 26.47 -23.30
C ARG A 255 -15.95 27.86 -22.73
N SER A 256 -14.81 28.09 -22.09
CA SER A 256 -14.42 29.41 -21.61
C SER A 256 -14.12 30.38 -22.77
N GLY A 257 -13.60 29.89 -23.90
CA GLY A 257 -13.34 30.70 -25.10
C GLY A 257 -14.59 31.16 -25.86
N SER A 258 -15.72 30.47 -25.73
CA SER A 258 -16.96 30.84 -26.44
C SER A 258 -17.87 31.80 -25.66
N THR A 259 -17.54 32.13 -24.41
CA THR A 259 -18.35 33.04 -23.57
C THR A 259 -17.87 34.49 -23.58
N GLY A 260 -16.82 34.81 -24.35
CA GLY A 260 -16.23 36.16 -24.44
C GLY A 260 -16.59 37.00 -25.68
N SER A 261 -17.47 36.55 -26.58
CA SER A 261 -17.78 37.26 -27.84
C SER A 261 -19.21 37.83 -27.93
N GLY A 262 -19.77 38.29 -26.81
CA GLY A 262 -21.12 38.85 -26.81
C GLY A 262 -21.43 39.74 -25.62
N ALA A 263 -20.92 40.97 -25.62
CA ALA A 263 -21.61 42.18 -25.15
C ALA A 263 -20.70 43.41 -25.28
N GLY A 264 -21.16 44.40 -26.06
CA GLY A 264 -20.79 45.81 -25.94
C GLY A 264 -19.72 46.31 -26.90
#